data_AF-A0A6H1UAV1-F1
#
_entry.id   AF-A0A6H1UAV1-F1
#
_cell.length_a   1.000
_cell.length_b   1.000
_cell.length_c   1.000
_cell.angle_alpha   90.00
_cell.angle_beta   90.00
_cell.angle_gamma   90.00
#
_symmetry.space_group_name_H-M   'P 1'
#
loop_
_entity.id
_entity.type
_entity.pdbx_description
1 polymer ?
#
loop_
_entity_poly.entity_id
_entity_poly.type
_entity_poly.pdbx_seq_one_letter_code
_entity_poly.pdbx_strand_id
1 'polypeptide(L)'
;MDREKVERVLRHLESAGRQGTGVISLSNAIGVSPSELRKFVSERQDFVKMIDGKVMLNRFGTAKGSVDTMLANLDKELESQDKQYYWFWLVLALSGVVLFICRT
;
A
#
# COMPACT_ATOMS: atom_id res chain seq x y z
N MET A 1 -5.48 -3.64 2.93
CA MET A 1 -6.47 -2.81 2.23
C MET A 1 -6.23 -2.95 0.74
N ASP A 2 -7.29 -3.15 -0.05
CA ASP A 2 -7.18 -3.41 -1.50
C ASP A 2 -6.69 -2.17 -2.27
N ARG A 3 -5.99 -2.35 -3.39
CA ARG A 3 -5.45 -1.25 -4.23
C ARG A 3 -6.53 -0.22 -4.58
N GLU A 4 -7.72 -0.67 -4.97
CA GLU A 4 -8.82 0.21 -5.36
C GLU A 4 -9.32 1.07 -4.19
N LYS A 5 -9.35 0.52 -2.97
CA LYS A 5 -9.68 1.27 -1.76
C LYS A 5 -8.59 2.29 -1.43
N VAL A 6 -7.32 1.91 -1.59
CA VAL A 6 -6.17 2.83 -1.41
C VAL A 6 -6.26 4.00 -2.37
N GLU A 7 -6.53 3.73 -3.65
CA GLU A 7 -6.72 4.77 -4.66
C GLU A 7 -7.84 5.74 -4.28
N ARG A 8 -9.01 5.22 -3.88
CA ARG A 8 -10.12 6.06 -3.42
C ARG A 8 -9.75 6.94 -2.23
N VAL A 9 -9.00 6.40 -1.25
CA VAL A 9 -8.49 7.15 -0.09
C VAL A 9 -7.58 8.28 -0.53
N LEU A 10 -6.57 7.98 -1.35
CA LEU A 10 -5.59 8.96 -1.78
C LEU A 10 -6.23 10.07 -2.62
N ARG A 11 -7.10 9.73 -3.57
CA ARG A 11 -7.82 10.72 -4.40
C ARG A 11 -8.76 11.60 -3.58
N HIS A 12 -9.45 11.02 -2.59
CA HIS A 12 -10.30 11.80 -1.69
C HIS A 12 -9.46 12.80 -0.87
N LEU A 13 -8.32 12.35 -0.33
CA LEU A 13 -7.41 13.21 0.42
C LEU A 13 -6.74 14.29 -0.45
N GLU A 14 -6.48 13.99 -1.72
CA GLU A 14 -6.01 14.97 -2.70
C GLU A 14 -7.04 16.09 -2.91
N SER A 15 -8.32 15.72 -3.09
CA SER A 15 -9.42 16.68 -3.25
C SER A 15 -9.64 17.53 -1.98
N ALA A 16 -9.41 16.96 -0.79
CA ALA A 16 -9.48 17.68 0.48
C ALA A 16 -8.29 18.63 0.71
N GLY A 17 -7.22 18.50 -0.08
CA GLY A 17 -6.10 19.43 -0.11
C GLY A 17 -5.31 19.48 1.21
N ARG A 18 -5.10 20.69 1.74
CA ARG A 18 -4.31 20.91 2.98
C ARG A 18 -5.14 20.80 4.25
N GLN A 19 -6.47 20.75 4.15
CA GLN A 19 -7.35 20.70 5.31
C GLN A 19 -7.42 19.29 5.90
N GLY A 20 -7.12 18.26 5.10
CA GLY A 20 -7.25 16.87 5.49
C GLY A 20 -8.68 16.44 5.70
N THR A 21 -8.85 15.16 6.05
CA THR A 21 -10.16 14.57 6.31
C THR A 21 -10.12 13.81 7.62
N GLY A 22 -11.11 14.02 8.49
CA GLY A 22 -11.24 13.24 9.72
C GLY A 22 -11.46 11.75 9.41
N VAL A 23 -10.91 10.87 10.25
CA VAL A 23 -10.97 9.41 10.03
C VAL A 23 -12.40 8.90 9.84
N ILE A 24 -13.36 9.42 10.62
CA ILE A 24 -14.78 9.01 10.55
C ILE A 24 -15.42 9.49 9.23
N SER A 25 -15.17 10.75 8.84
CA SER A 25 -15.68 11.30 7.58
C SER A 25 -15.11 10.56 6.37
N LEU A 26 -13.81 10.25 6.41
CA LEU A 26 -13.12 9.49 5.37
C LEU A 26 -13.63 8.05 5.27
N SER A 27 -13.86 7.41 6.43
CA SER A 27 -14.49 6.09 6.54
C SER A 27 -15.86 6.07 5.84
N ASN A 28 -16.71 7.04 6.16
CA ASN A 28 -18.06 7.12 5.60
C ASN A 28 -18.06 7.43 4.10
N ALA A 29 -17.15 8.30 3.64
CA ALA A 29 -17.08 8.68 2.22
C ALA A 29 -16.63 7.52 1.32
N ILE A 30 -15.80 6.63 1.82
CA ILE A 30 -15.15 5.59 1.02
C ILE A 30 -15.74 4.20 1.28
N GLY A 31 -16.48 4.04 2.39
CA GLY A 31 -17.03 2.76 2.82
C GLY A 31 -15.98 1.83 3.41
N VAL A 32 -14.95 2.40 4.06
CA VAL A 32 -13.86 1.64 4.72
C VAL A 32 -13.97 1.82 6.22
N SER A 33 -13.77 0.75 6.99
CA SER A 33 -13.89 0.83 8.44
C SER A 33 -12.86 1.79 9.06
N PRO A 34 -13.18 2.55 10.13
CA PRO A 34 -12.22 3.41 10.80
C PRO A 34 -10.97 2.68 11.30
N SER A 35 -11.12 1.41 11.70
CA SER A 35 -10.02 0.56 12.15
C SER A 35 -9.06 0.22 11.01
N GLU A 36 -9.58 -0.14 9.83
CA GLU A 36 -8.77 -0.42 8.65
C GLU A 36 -8.05 0.84 8.15
N LEU A 37 -8.73 1.99 8.21
CA LEU A 37 -8.14 3.30 7.90
C LEU A 37 -7.00 3.68 8.84
N ARG A 38 -7.16 3.47 10.16
CA ARG A 38 -6.08 3.71 11.13
C ARG A 38 -4.90 2.78 10.89
N LYS A 39 -5.15 1.51 10.60
CA LYS A 39 -4.11 0.54 10.26
C LYS A 39 -3.35 0.98 9.01
N PHE A 40 -4.06 1.37 7.95
CA PHE A 40 -3.46 1.90 6.73
C PHE A 40 -2.58 3.12 7.00
N VAL A 41 -3.07 4.10 7.78
CA VAL A 41 -2.28 5.30 8.13
C VAL A 41 -1.02 4.94 8.91
N SER A 42 -1.09 3.95 9.80
CA SER A 42 0.07 3.48 10.56
C SER A 42 1.10 2.75 9.69
N GLU A 43 0.64 1.93 8.72
CA GLU A 43 1.49 1.10 7.85
C GLU A 43 2.06 1.86 6.64
N ARG A 44 1.49 3.01 6.28
CA ARG A 44 1.83 3.78 5.08
C ARG A 44 2.04 5.26 5.38
N GLN A 45 2.91 5.54 6.35
CA GLN A 45 3.28 6.90 6.78
C GLN A 45 3.93 7.73 5.65
N ASP A 46 4.54 7.06 4.68
CA ASP A 46 5.13 7.70 3.50
C ASP A 46 4.06 8.27 2.54
N PHE A 47 2.84 7.75 2.60
CA PHE A 47 1.74 8.16 1.71
C PHE A 47 0.78 9.12 2.41
N VAL A 48 0.45 8.82 3.66
CA VAL A 48 -0.52 9.57 4.45
C VAL A 48 0.02 9.82 5.85
N LYS A 49 -0.35 10.94 6.45
CA LYS A 49 -0.03 11.24 7.84
C LYS A 49 -1.24 11.78 8.58
N MET A 50 -1.25 11.60 9.90
CA MET A 50 -2.28 12.17 10.77
C MET A 50 -1.76 13.49 11.36
N ILE A 51 -2.48 14.58 11.19
CA ILE A 51 -2.22 15.88 11.84
C ILE A 51 -3.51 16.33 12.51
N ASP A 52 -3.47 16.65 13.80
CA ASP A 52 -4.62 17.17 14.56
C ASP A 52 -5.90 16.32 14.38
N GLY A 53 -5.74 14.99 14.39
CA GLY A 53 -6.86 14.04 14.23
C GLY A 53 -7.42 13.92 12.81
N LYS A 54 -6.80 14.58 11.82
CA LYS A 54 -7.15 14.51 10.40
C LYS A 54 -6.11 13.74 9.62
N VAL A 55 -6.55 12.90 8.70
CA VAL A 55 -5.71 12.21 7.74
C VAL A 55 -5.42 13.16 6.59
N MET A 56 -4.16 13.25 6.19
CA MET A 56 -3.67 14.09 5.11
C MET A 56 -2.71 13.32 4.22
N LEU A 57 -2.62 13.68 2.94
CA LEU A 57 -1.52 13.21 2.10
C LEU A 57 -0.18 13.69 2.66
N ASN A 58 0.77 12.77 2.71
CA ASN A 58 2.13 13.12 3.07
C ASN A 58 2.79 13.82 1.88
N ARG A 59 2.98 15.13 2.02
CA ARG A 59 3.65 15.98 1.02
C ARG A 59 5.16 15.99 1.18
N PHE A 60 5.67 15.36 2.23
CA PHE A 60 7.09 15.29 2.57
C PHE A 60 7.56 13.85 2.35
N GLY A 61 8.55 13.66 1.49
CA GLY A 61 9.06 12.33 1.15
C GLY A 61 9.14 12.08 -0.35
N THR A 62 9.39 10.83 -0.73
CA THR A 62 9.64 10.39 -2.12
C THR A 62 8.47 10.65 -3.05
N ALA A 63 7.23 10.54 -2.58
CA ALA A 63 6.04 10.78 -3.39
C ALA A 63 5.60 12.26 -3.45
N LYS A 64 6.17 13.15 -2.61
CA LYS A 64 5.87 14.60 -2.54
C LYS A 64 4.36 14.96 -2.54
N GLY A 65 3.50 14.05 -2.08
CA GLY A 65 2.05 14.26 -2.08
C GLY A 65 1.34 14.03 -3.43
N SER A 66 2.03 13.50 -4.44
CA SER A 66 1.42 13.10 -5.72
C SER A 66 0.77 11.72 -5.58
N VAL A 67 -0.55 11.65 -5.78
CA VAL A 67 -1.30 10.38 -5.71
C VAL A 67 -0.81 9.39 -6.75
N ASP A 68 -0.56 9.84 -7.98
CA ASP A 68 -0.09 8.96 -9.06
C ASP A 68 1.26 8.33 -8.73
N THR A 69 2.16 9.08 -8.09
CA THR A 69 3.47 8.56 -7.66
C THR A 69 3.32 7.55 -6.52
N MET A 70 2.39 7.78 -5.59
CA MET A 70 2.09 6.83 -4.50
C MET A 70 1.50 5.52 -5.03
N LEU A 71 0.58 5.60 -5.99
CA LEU A 71 -0.01 4.43 -6.63
C LEU A 71 1.03 3.66 -7.46
N ALA A 72 1.89 4.35 -8.22
CA ALA A 72 2.98 3.71 -8.95
C ALA A 72 3.98 3.01 -8.02
N ASN A 73 4.27 3.58 -6.84
CA ASN A 73 5.11 2.93 -5.85
C ASN A 73 4.42 1.70 -5.25
N LEU A 74 3.12 1.77 -4.97
CA LEU A 74 2.34 0.64 -4.47
C LEU A 74 2.31 -0.50 -5.50
N ASP A 75 2.09 -0.18 -6.77
CA ASP A 75 2.06 -1.16 -7.86
C ASP A 75 3.43 -1.84 -8.01
N LYS A 76 4.53 -1.08 -7.94
CA LYS A 76 5.90 -1.64 -7.95
C LYS A 76 6.20 -2.55 -6.76
N GLU A 77 5.68 -2.22 -5.58
CA GLU A 77 5.89 -3.02 -4.36
C GLU A 77 5.09 -4.33 -4.41
N LEU A 78 3.91 -4.31 -5.03
CA LEU A 78 3.13 -5.52 -5.30
C LEU A 78 3.85 -6.41 -6.33
N GLU A 79 4.31 -5.84 -7.44
CA GLU A 79 5.06 -6.59 -8.45
C GLU A 79 6.37 -7.21 -7.93
N SER A 80 7.06 -6.53 -7.02
CA SER A 80 8.31 -7.03 -6.46
C SER A 80 8.10 -8.21 -5.52
N GLN A 81 7.01 -8.21 -4.74
CA GLN A 81 6.63 -9.34 -3.90
C GLN A 81 6.29 -10.58 -4.73
N ASP A 82 5.52 -10.42 -5.82
CA ASP A 82 5.18 -11.53 -6.70
C ASP A 82 6.42 -12.15 -7.36
N LYS A 83 7.35 -11.31 -7.83
CA LYS A 83 8.62 -11.77 -8.41
C LYS A 83 9.48 -12.52 -7.40
N GLN A 84 9.53 -12.05 -6.16
CA GLN A 84 10.33 -12.67 -5.11
C GLN A 84 9.74 -14.03 -4.70
N TYR A 85 8.41 -14.15 -4.63
CA TYR A 85 7.73 -15.41 -4.39
C TYR A 85 7.97 -16.42 -5.52
N TYR A 86 7.93 -15.97 -6.78
CA TYR A 86 8.18 -16.82 -7.93
C TYR A 86 9.61 -17.37 -7.95
N TRP A 87 10.60 -16.53 -7.63
CA TRP A 87 12.00 -16.94 -7.53
C TRP A 87 12.23 -17.97 -6.41
N PHE A 88 11.58 -17.80 -5.26
CA PHE A 88 11.67 -18.74 -4.15
C PHE A 88 11.15 -20.13 -4.54
N TRP A 89 10.01 -20.19 -5.24
CA TRP A 89 9.48 -21.45 -5.77
C TRP A 89 10.38 -22.10 -6.82
N LEU A 90 11.01 -21.30 -7.69
CA LEU A 90 11.92 -21.81 -8.71
C LEU A 90 13.15 -22.47 -8.08
N VAL A 91 13.71 -21.89 -7.01
CA VAL A 91 14.82 -22.48 -6.25
C VAL A 91 14.40 -23.78 -5.53
N LEU A 92 13.19 -23.83 -4.95
CA LEU A 92 12.66 -25.05 -4.35
C LEU A 92 12.43 -26.17 -5.37
N ALA A 93 11.89 -25.85 -6.54
CA ALA A 93 11.69 -26.82 -7.61
C ALA A 93 13.03 -27.39 -8.13
N LEU A 94 14.04 -26.54 -8.34
CA LEU A 94 15.37 -26.97 -8.76
C LEU A 94 16.06 -27.83 -7.70
N SER A 95 15.98 -27.49 -6.42
CA SER A 95 16.57 -28.30 -5.36
C SER A 95 15.87 -29.67 -5.19
N GLY A 96 14.55 -29.73 -5.40
CA GLY A 96 13.80 -30.99 -5.44
C GLY A 96 14.22 -31.90 -6.60
N VAL A 97 14.44 -31.35 -7.80
CA VAL A 97 14.90 -32.10 -8.97
C VAL A 97 16.33 -32.63 -8.78
N VAL A 98 17.23 -31.83 -8.20
CA VAL A 98 18.61 -32.28 -7.90
C VAL A 98 18.62 -33.43 -6.89
N LEU A 99 17.79 -33.38 -5.85
CA LEU A 99 17.66 -34.47 -4.88
C LEU A 99 17.05 -35.73 -5.48
N PHE A 100 16.16 -35.60 -6.46
CA PHE A 100 15.57 -36.73 -7.18
C PHE A 100 16.59 -37.42 -8.10
N ILE A 101 17.39 -36.65 -8.84
CA ILE A 101 18.44 -37.17 -9.74
C ILE A 101 19.57 -37.86 -8.97
N CYS A 102 20.00 -37.33 -7.81
CA CYS A 102 21.04 -37.95 -6.99
C CYS A 102 20.61 -39.24 -6.28
N ARG A 103 19.31 -39.59 -6.28
CA ARG A 103 18.78 -40.77 -5.58
C ARG A 103 18.44 -41.94 -6.51
N THR A 104 18.39 -41.73 -7.82
CA THR A 104 18.31 -42.77 -8.87
C THR A 104 19.68 -43.16 -9.35
#